data_AF-A0A4U9UVC8-F1
#
_entry.id   AF-A0A4U9UVC8-F1
#
_cell.length_a   1.000
_cell.length_b   1.000
_cell.length_c   1.000
_cell.angle_alpha   90.00
_cell.angle_beta   90.00
_cell.angle_gamma   90.00
#
_symmetry.space_group_name_H-M   'P 1'
#
loop_
_entity.id
_entity.type
_entity.pdbx_description
1 polymer ?
#
loop_
_entity_poly.entity_id
_entity_poly.type
_entity_poly.pdbx_seq_one_letter_code
_entity_poly.pdbx_strand_id
1 'polypeptide(L)'
;MQPQHKIAAGLLGIVMSLLAPAALADLLSEDSAIQAQYMEVQRNSEVYSLIGEHVIPVGEVKKGQLIQMFPADAEYYELKFGNGTGFIDKNDVRTISKTRKVKDDLGDLNKPLDQPESDHPARN
;
A
#
# COMPACT_ATOMS: atom_id res chain seq x y z
N MET A 1 -1.68 -23.00 -47.44
CA MET A 1 -1.92 -21.56 -47.67
C MET A 1 -2.39 -20.95 -46.36
N GLN A 2 -1.64 -20.00 -45.83
CA GLN A 2 -1.84 -19.40 -44.50
C GLN A 2 -3.02 -18.39 -44.50
N PRO A 3 -3.81 -18.28 -43.42
CA PRO A 3 -4.68 -17.13 -43.24
C PRO A 3 -3.89 -15.97 -42.62
N GLN A 4 -3.73 -14.89 -43.39
CA GLN A 4 -3.21 -13.62 -42.89
C GLN A 4 -4.33 -12.87 -42.18
N HIS A 5 -4.23 -12.74 -40.85
CA HIS A 5 -5.03 -11.77 -40.11
C HIS A 5 -4.25 -10.46 -40.01
N LYS A 6 -4.77 -9.46 -40.73
CA LYS A 6 -4.32 -8.07 -40.73
C LYS A 6 -4.68 -7.43 -39.39
N ILE A 7 -3.73 -6.71 -38.80
CA ILE A 7 -3.85 -5.96 -37.55
C ILE A 7 -4.97 -4.92 -37.69
N ALA A 8 -5.97 -5.00 -36.80
CA ALA A 8 -6.98 -3.97 -36.62
C ALA A 8 -6.66 -3.19 -35.35
N ALA A 9 -5.91 -2.11 -35.49
CA ALA A 9 -5.79 -1.07 -34.49
C ALA A 9 -7.12 -0.28 -34.47
N GLY A 10 -7.98 -0.60 -33.50
CA GLY A 10 -9.23 0.13 -33.26
C GLY A 10 -8.98 1.37 -32.42
N LEU A 11 -8.68 2.49 -33.07
CA LEU A 11 -8.80 3.83 -32.49
C LEU A 11 -10.30 4.16 -32.35
N LEU A 12 -10.85 4.11 -31.14
CA LEU A 12 -12.26 4.41 -30.93
C LEU A 12 -12.48 5.32 -29.72
N GLY A 13 -12.91 6.55 -30.03
CA GLY A 13 -13.78 7.32 -29.15
C GLY A 13 -13.16 8.50 -28.42
N ILE A 14 -12.70 9.53 -29.14
CA ILE A 14 -12.69 10.89 -28.58
C ILE A 14 -13.95 11.59 -29.10
N VAL A 15 -14.98 11.66 -28.26
CA VAL A 15 -16.08 12.62 -28.42
C VAL A 15 -16.15 13.46 -27.14
N MET A 16 -15.67 14.69 -27.27
CA MET A 16 -15.83 15.79 -26.34
C MET A 16 -17.30 16.26 -26.31
N SER A 17 -17.91 16.38 -25.14
CA SER A 17 -18.99 17.35 -24.95
C SER A 17 -19.15 17.77 -23.48
N LEU A 18 -18.95 19.07 -23.24
CA LEU A 18 -19.11 19.76 -21.96
C LEU A 18 -20.61 20.03 -21.68
N LEU A 19 -21.10 19.70 -20.48
CA LEU A 19 -22.21 20.43 -19.85
C LEU A 19 -22.31 20.22 -18.31
N ALA A 20 -21.96 21.29 -17.58
CA ALA A 20 -22.27 21.74 -16.19
C ALA A 20 -22.17 20.80 -14.94
N PRO A 21 -21.61 21.31 -13.81
CA PRO A 21 -21.36 20.54 -12.59
C PRO A 21 -22.45 20.72 -11.51
N ALA A 22 -23.02 19.61 -11.01
CA ALA A 22 -23.68 19.55 -9.71
C ALA A 22 -23.64 18.12 -9.15
N ALA A 23 -22.87 17.96 -8.08
CA ALA A 23 -22.93 16.88 -7.08
C ALA A 23 -23.15 15.44 -7.59
N LEU A 24 -22.07 14.78 -7.99
CA LEU A 24 -21.91 13.32 -7.86
C LEU A 24 -20.71 13.05 -6.94
N ALA A 25 -20.80 13.48 -5.68
CA ALA A 25 -19.76 13.16 -4.68
C ALA A 25 -19.93 11.75 -4.09
N ASP A 26 -20.98 11.01 -4.47
CA ASP A 26 -21.39 9.77 -3.79
C ASP A 26 -21.44 8.54 -4.71
N LEU A 27 -20.65 8.54 -5.80
CA LEU A 27 -20.63 7.43 -6.78
C LEU A 27 -19.22 6.88 -7.02
N LEU A 28 -18.35 6.95 -6.00
CA LEU A 28 -17.03 6.30 -5.98
C LEU A 28 -16.87 5.29 -4.82
N SER A 29 -17.89 5.11 -4.00
CA SER A 29 -17.86 4.20 -2.85
C SER A 29 -18.19 2.78 -3.29
N GLU A 30 -17.27 2.12 -3.99
CA GLU A 30 -17.10 0.64 -4.12
C GLU A 30 -16.12 0.31 -5.25
N ASP A 31 -15.06 1.09 -5.43
CA ASP A 31 -13.87 0.54 -6.07
C ASP A 31 -13.28 -0.47 -5.10
N SER A 32 -12.95 -1.67 -5.57
CA SER A 32 -12.27 -2.68 -4.79
C SER A 32 -10.86 -2.19 -4.52
N ALA A 33 -10.73 -1.21 -3.61
CA ALA A 33 -9.49 -0.52 -3.33
C ALA A 33 -8.50 -1.59 -2.89
N ILE A 34 -7.53 -1.85 -3.75
CA ILE A 34 -6.44 -2.77 -3.47
C ILE A 34 -5.74 -2.24 -2.22
N GLN A 35 -6.05 -2.85 -1.07
CA GLN A 35 -5.61 -2.34 0.21
C GLN A 35 -4.12 -2.64 0.36
N ALA A 36 -3.34 -1.58 0.51
CA ALA A 36 -1.94 -1.70 0.83
C ALA A 36 -1.76 -2.27 2.25
N GLN A 37 -0.82 -3.19 2.41
CA GLN A 37 -0.47 -3.79 3.68
C GLN A 37 1.02 -3.62 3.97
N TYR A 38 1.35 -3.23 5.20
CA TYR A 38 2.72 -3.30 5.67
C TYR A 38 3.07 -4.76 5.95
N MET A 39 4.19 -5.21 5.39
CA MET A 39 4.69 -6.58 5.52
C MET A 39 6.17 -6.53 5.91
N GLU A 40 6.60 -7.55 6.64
CA GLU A 40 8.00 -7.69 7.03
C GLU A 40 8.73 -8.64 6.08
N VAL A 41 9.89 -8.21 5.59
CA VAL A 41 10.78 -9.01 4.76
C VAL A 41 11.46 -10.09 5.60
N GLN A 42 11.30 -11.37 5.24
CA GLN A 42 11.78 -12.52 6.02
C GLN A 42 13.23 -12.90 5.73
N ARG A 43 13.75 -12.57 4.54
CA ARG A 43 15.14 -12.78 4.11
C ARG A 43 15.57 -11.68 3.14
N ASN A 44 16.86 -11.58 2.86
CA ASN A 44 17.32 -10.66 1.81
C ASN A 44 16.77 -11.14 0.45
N SER A 45 16.17 -10.23 -0.30
CA SER A 45 15.42 -10.56 -1.50
C SER A 45 15.58 -9.50 -2.57
N GLU A 46 15.73 -9.94 -3.82
CA GLU A 46 15.72 -9.04 -4.97
C GLU A 46 14.30 -8.53 -5.24
N VAL A 47 14.23 -7.29 -5.72
CA VAL A 47 12.99 -6.69 -6.23
C VAL A 47 13.12 -6.62 -7.74
N TYR A 48 12.11 -7.12 -8.45
CA TYR A 48 12.08 -7.14 -9.91
C TYR A 48 11.10 -6.10 -10.47
N SER A 49 11.32 -5.63 -11.68
CA SER A 49 10.37 -4.75 -12.39
C SER A 49 10.32 -5.10 -13.87
N LEU A 50 9.16 -4.91 -14.48
CA LEU A 50 8.97 -5.00 -15.92
C LEU A 50 9.35 -3.66 -16.56
N ILE A 51 10.49 -3.63 -17.26
CA ILE A 51 10.99 -2.46 -17.98
C ILE A 51 11.03 -2.78 -19.47
N GLY A 52 10.13 -2.15 -20.24
CA GLY A 52 9.88 -2.55 -21.62
C GLY A 52 9.29 -3.96 -21.65
N GLU A 53 10.02 -4.89 -22.27
CA GLU A 53 9.62 -6.31 -22.37
C GLU A 53 10.45 -7.22 -21.45
N HIS A 54 11.28 -6.65 -20.56
CA HIS A 54 12.21 -7.41 -19.73
C HIS A 54 11.88 -7.30 -18.25
N VAL A 55 11.97 -8.44 -17.53
CA VAL A 55 11.96 -8.49 -16.08
C VAL A 55 13.40 -8.42 -15.58
N ILE A 56 13.75 -7.34 -14.87
CA ILE A 56 15.11 -7.10 -14.37
C ILE A 56 15.11 -6.81 -12.87
N PRO A 57 16.19 -7.18 -12.14
CA PRO A 57 16.35 -6.75 -10.76
C PRO A 57 16.59 -5.24 -10.70
N VAL A 58 15.82 -4.55 -9.87
CA VAL A 58 15.85 -3.08 -9.70
C VAL A 58 16.30 -2.64 -8.32
N GLY A 59 16.43 -3.59 -7.39
CA GLY A 59 16.91 -3.31 -6.04
C GLY A 59 16.90 -4.56 -5.17
N GLU A 60 17.24 -4.37 -3.90
CA GLU A 60 17.22 -5.43 -2.90
C GLU A 60 16.58 -4.89 -1.63
N VAL A 61 15.76 -5.74 -1.00
CA VAL A 61 15.23 -5.49 0.34
C VAL A 61 15.92 -6.43 1.33
N LYS A 62 16.17 -5.92 2.54
CA LYS A 62 16.88 -6.63 3.59
C LYS A 62 15.90 -7.23 4.58
N LYS A 63 16.30 -8.37 5.16
CA LYS A 63 15.55 -9.02 6.23
C LYS A 63 15.19 -8.04 7.36
N GLY A 64 13.96 -8.08 7.82
CA GLY A 64 13.42 -7.27 8.91
C GLY A 64 12.88 -5.91 8.50
N GLN A 65 13.02 -5.51 7.22
CA GLN A 65 12.42 -4.26 6.75
C GLN A 65 10.89 -4.38 6.69
N LEU A 66 10.20 -3.35 7.15
CA LEU A 66 8.75 -3.18 7.01
C LEU A 66 8.46 -2.35 5.77
N ILE A 67 7.75 -2.93 4.81
CA ILE A 67 7.49 -2.33 3.50
C ILE A 67 6.00 -2.37 3.22
N GLN A 68 5.47 -1.28 2.67
CA GLN A 68 4.10 -1.24 2.18
C GLN A 68 4.01 -1.99 0.85
N MET A 69 3.12 -2.96 0.78
CA MET A 69 2.93 -3.86 -0.35
C MET A 69 1.46 -3.91 -0.77
N PHE A 70 1.23 -4.19 -2.04
CA PHE A 70 -0.07 -4.34 -2.68
C PHE A 70 -0.17 -5.76 -3.23
N PRO A 71 -1.31 -6.44 -3.12
CA PRO A 71 -1.50 -7.71 -3.81
C PRO A 71 -1.41 -7.48 -5.32
N ALA A 72 -0.57 -8.27 -6.01
CA ALA A 72 -0.38 -8.21 -7.45
C ALA A 72 -1.01 -9.43 -8.14
N ASP A 73 -0.49 -10.62 -7.85
CA ASP A 73 -0.96 -11.88 -8.40
C ASP A 73 -0.91 -13.02 -7.36
N ALA A 74 -0.84 -14.28 -7.81
CA ALA A 74 -0.76 -15.44 -6.92
C ALA A 74 0.59 -15.57 -6.19
N GLU A 75 1.69 -15.18 -6.82
CA GLU A 75 3.08 -15.50 -6.42
C GLU A 75 3.88 -14.29 -5.96
N TYR A 76 3.44 -13.08 -6.31
CA TYR A 76 4.14 -11.83 -6.02
C TYR A 76 3.28 -10.82 -5.27
N TYR A 77 3.96 -10.02 -4.45
CA TYR A 77 3.47 -8.73 -4.00
C TYR A 77 4.10 -7.62 -4.82
N GLU A 78 3.34 -6.55 -5.00
CA GLU A 78 3.82 -5.30 -5.57
C GLU A 78 4.26 -4.35 -4.47
N LEU A 79 5.35 -3.62 -4.69
CA LEU A 79 5.76 -2.47 -3.90
C LEU A 79 6.03 -1.27 -4.81
N LYS A 80 5.79 -0.06 -4.30
CA LYS A 80 6.14 1.19 -5.00
C LYS A 80 7.47 1.72 -4.47
N PHE A 81 8.33 2.20 -5.36
CA PHE A 81 9.58 2.85 -5.00
C PHE A 81 9.86 4.00 -5.96
N GLY A 82 10.08 5.22 -5.45
CA GLY A 82 10.16 6.41 -6.30
C GLY A 82 8.94 6.50 -7.24
N ASN A 83 9.18 6.52 -8.56
CA ASN A 83 8.14 6.49 -9.59
C ASN A 83 7.92 5.09 -10.21
N GLY A 84 8.57 4.06 -9.65
CA GLY A 84 8.58 2.70 -10.16
C GLY A 84 7.68 1.74 -9.38
N THR A 85 7.45 0.59 -10.01
CA THR A 85 6.71 -0.54 -9.43
C THR A 85 7.64 -1.74 -9.39
N GLY A 86 7.73 -2.40 -8.24
CA GLY A 86 8.57 -3.56 -8.02
C GLY A 86 7.76 -4.76 -7.54
N PHE A 87 8.28 -5.95 -7.78
CA PHE A 87 7.66 -7.21 -7.40
C PHE A 87 8.60 -8.02 -6.53
N ILE A 88 8.04 -8.63 -5.48
CA ILE A 88 8.75 -9.49 -4.54
C ILE A 88 7.93 -10.77 -4.32
N ASP A 89 8.63 -11.91 -4.26
CA ASP A 89 8.00 -13.21 -4.03
C ASP A 89 7.26 -13.23 -2.68
N LYS A 90 6.03 -13.76 -2.66
CA LYS A 90 5.24 -13.83 -1.43
C LYS A 90 5.89 -14.66 -0.32
N ASN A 91 6.71 -15.64 -0.67
CA ASN A 91 7.46 -16.47 0.27
C ASN A 91 8.56 -15.69 1.00
N ASP A 92 8.85 -14.46 0.57
CA ASP A 92 9.95 -13.64 1.07
C ASP A 92 9.47 -12.64 2.12
N VAL A 93 8.15 -12.54 2.31
CA VAL A 93 7.52 -11.55 3.16
C VAL A 93 6.51 -12.21 4.09
N ARG A 94 6.17 -11.52 5.18
CA ARG A 94 5.10 -11.95 6.07
C ARG A 94 4.20 -10.79 6.44
N THR A 95 2.91 -11.09 6.51
CA THR A 95 1.93 -10.18 7.11
C THR A 95 2.26 -9.98 8.59
N ILE A 96 2.28 -8.72 9.04
CA ILE A 96 2.29 -8.41 10.46
C ILE A 96 0.84 -8.41 10.99
N SER A 97 0.52 -9.30 11.93
CA SER A 97 -0.74 -9.23 12.66
C SER A 97 -0.67 -8.05 13.64
N LYS A 98 -1.70 -7.18 13.65
CA LYS A 98 -1.84 -6.04 14.59
C LYS A 98 -1.90 -6.44 16.06
N THR A 99 -1.88 -7.74 16.38
CA THR A 99 -2.00 -8.32 17.72
C THR A 99 -0.69 -8.53 18.44
N ARG A 100 0.40 -7.86 18.05
CA ARG A 100 1.39 -7.51 19.07
C ARG A 100 0.65 -6.53 19.99
N LYS A 101 0.11 -7.01 21.11
CA LYS A 101 -0.27 -6.13 22.23
C LYS A 101 0.96 -5.29 22.49
N VAL A 102 1.01 -4.11 21.89
CA VAL A 102 1.97 -3.08 22.24
C VAL A 102 1.69 -2.89 23.72
N LYS A 103 2.62 -3.33 24.57
CA LYS A 103 2.63 -2.87 25.94
C LYS A 103 2.59 -1.35 25.81
N ASP A 104 1.51 -0.75 26.28
CA ASP A 104 1.26 0.68 26.12
C ASP A 104 2.29 1.44 26.97
N ASP A 105 3.52 1.52 26.48
CA ASP A 105 4.62 2.27 27.07
C ASP A 105 4.40 3.79 26.90
N LEU A 106 3.31 4.18 26.24
CA LEU A 106 2.82 5.55 26.05
C LEU A 106 1.58 5.84 26.92
N GLY A 107 1.21 4.93 27.83
CA GLY A 107 0.04 5.09 28.70
C GLY A 107 0.06 6.36 29.55
N ASP A 108 1.25 6.92 29.79
CA ASP A 108 1.43 8.22 30.44
C ASP A 108 0.89 9.40 29.62
N LEU A 109 0.84 9.29 28.28
CA LEU A 109 0.29 10.30 27.39
C LEU A 109 -1.24 10.22 27.24
N ASN A 110 -1.83 9.11 27.67
CA ASN A 110 -3.28 8.89 27.67
C ASN A 110 -3.94 9.27 29.00
N LYS A 111 -3.18 9.83 29.96
CA LYS A 111 -3.74 10.38 31.18
C LYS A 111 -4.56 11.63 30.83
N PRO A 112 -5.83 11.72 31.27
CA PRO A 112 -6.56 12.98 31.23
C PRO A 112 -5.71 14.07 31.90
N LEU A 113 -5.77 15.31 31.42
CA LEU A 113 -5.24 16.48 32.12
C LEU A 113 -6.07 16.68 33.40
N ASP A 114 -5.92 15.81 34.38
CA ASP A 114 -6.49 16.01 35.71
C ASP A 114 -5.62 17.05 36.41
N GLN A 115 -6.08 18.29 36.22
CA GLN A 115 -6.05 19.48 37.06
C GLN A 115 -5.04 19.53 38.22
N PRO A 116 -4.43 20.71 38.47
CA PRO A 116 -3.40 20.88 39.49
C PRO A 116 -3.87 20.38 40.86
N GLU A 117 -3.03 19.53 41.45
CA GLU A 117 -3.16 18.98 42.79
C GLU A 117 -3.52 20.10 43.76
N SER A 118 -4.73 20.01 44.31
CA SER A 118 -5.20 20.92 45.34
C SER A 118 -4.41 20.63 46.63
N ASP A 119 -3.27 21.29 46.76
CA ASP A 119 -2.49 21.30 48.00
C ASP A 119 -3.28 22.08 49.06
N HIS A 120 -4.13 21.38 49.80
CA HIS A 120 -4.71 21.84 51.04
C HIS A 120 -3.94 21.19 52.19
N PRO A 121 -2.94 21.86 52.78
CA PRO A 121 -2.42 21.41 54.05
C PRO A 121 -3.52 21.57 55.11
N ALA A 122 -3.86 20.44 55.72
CA ALA A 122 -4.74 20.35 56.86
C ALA A 122 -4.27 21.29 57.98
N ARG A 123 -5.22 22.05 58.50
CA ARG A 123 -5.08 22.76 59.77
C ARG A 123 -4.69 21.79 60.87
N ASN A 124 -3.66 22.14 61.63
CA ASN A 124 -3.61 21.88 63.07
C ASN A 124 -2.92 23.05 63.77
#